data_AF-A0A6J2XCF1-F1
#
_entry.id   AF-A0A6J2XCF1-F1
#
_cell.length_a   1.000
_cell.length_b   1.000
_cell.length_c   1.000
_cell.angle_alpha   90.00
_cell.angle_beta   90.00
_cell.angle_gamma   90.00
#
_symmetry.space_group_name_H-M   'P 1'
#
loop_
_entity.id
_entity.type
_entity.pdbx_description
1 polymer ?
#
loop_
_entity_poly.entity_id
_entity_poly.type
_entity_poly.pdbx_seq_one_letter_code
_entity_poly.pdbx_strand_id
1 'polypeptide(L)'
;MYAAGEHITLQTLQANLQNIDDVQLSLTMLGKGLKYLQFRWQSCKHSNRKYLMEQPYIAQKRLQFLRQYKENQISDCSFRPVFLDETWIYSKGGFRKSWQDGSLQTVRKTSGEGVRYIVLHAGSEDGFVENASLVFKSGTKSGDYHDSMKSANFEKWFKEQLIPNLCDNSQ
;
A
#
# COMPACT_ATOMS: atom_id res chain seq x y z
N MET A 1 23.68 -0.65 9.07
CA MET A 1 23.72 -1.55 7.90
C MET A 1 22.33 -1.77 7.26
N TYR A 2 21.44 -2.63 7.77
CA TYR A 2 20.12 -2.85 7.10
C TYR A 2 19.22 -1.60 7.04
N ALA A 3 19.15 -0.82 8.12
CA ALA A 3 18.39 0.44 8.15
C ALA A 3 18.95 1.53 7.22
N ALA A 4 20.21 1.38 6.79
CA ALA A 4 20.87 2.26 5.82
C ALA A 4 20.75 1.74 4.37
N GLY A 5 20.01 0.64 4.14
CA GLY A 5 19.84 0.04 2.82
C GLY A 5 21.07 -0.71 2.29
N GLU A 6 22.06 -0.99 3.15
CA GLU A 6 23.30 -1.65 2.73
C GLU A 6 23.09 -3.16 2.54
N HIS A 7 23.72 -3.70 1.48
CA HIS A 7 23.74 -5.13 1.24
C HIS A 7 24.71 -5.84 2.20
N ILE A 8 24.17 -6.53 3.20
CA ILE A 8 24.96 -7.18 4.24
C ILE A 8 25.54 -8.51 3.75
N THR A 9 26.85 -8.54 3.58
CA THR A 9 27.68 -9.73 3.39
C THR A 9 28.60 -9.96 4.58
N LEU A 10 29.22 -11.14 4.66
CA LEU A 10 30.24 -11.43 5.68
C LEU A 10 31.40 -10.43 5.64
N GLN A 11 31.82 -9.99 4.44
CA GLN A 11 32.90 -9.01 4.27
C GLN A 11 32.51 -7.64 4.79
N THR A 12 31.31 -7.15 4.43
CA THR A 12 30.84 -5.86 4.93
C THR A 12 30.63 -5.89 6.45
N LEU A 13 30.21 -7.03 7.01
CA LEU A 13 29.98 -7.16 8.44
C LEU A 13 31.31 -7.26 9.21
N GLN A 14 32.31 -7.95 8.66
CA GLN A 14 33.67 -8.00 9.20
C GLN A 14 34.32 -6.60 9.21
N ALA A 15 34.23 -5.85 8.11
CA ALA A 15 34.78 -4.50 8.02
C ALA A 15 34.13 -3.54 9.04
N ASN A 16 32.81 -3.65 9.23
CA ASN A 16 32.12 -2.84 10.24
C ASN A 16 32.51 -3.23 11.68
N LEU A 17 32.65 -4.52 11.98
CA LEU A 17 33.07 -4.97 13.32
C LEU A 17 34.52 -4.56 13.64
N GLN A 18 35.39 -4.57 12.64
CA GLN A 18 36.76 -4.03 12.79
C GLN A 18 36.75 -2.53 13.07
N ASN A 19 35.85 -1.78 12.45
CA ASN A 19 35.75 -0.33 12.67
C ASN A 19 35.11 0.05 14.03
N ILE A 20 34.26 -0.80 14.60
CA ILE A 20 33.51 -0.49 15.82
C ILE A 20 34.27 -0.93 17.08
N ASP A 21 34.80 -2.15 17.09
CA ASP A 21 35.33 -2.78 18.30
C ASP A 21 36.81 -3.24 18.16
N ASP A 22 37.49 -2.89 17.05
CA ASP A 22 38.86 -3.32 16.71
C ASP A 22 39.06 -4.86 16.76
N VAL A 23 37.98 -5.62 16.58
CA VAL A 23 38.02 -7.08 16.67
C VAL A 23 38.45 -7.68 15.34
N GLN A 24 39.65 -8.27 15.31
CA GLN A 24 40.11 -9.08 14.18
C GLN A 24 39.48 -10.49 14.21
N LEU A 25 38.32 -10.64 13.58
CA LEU A 25 37.71 -11.96 13.32
C LEU A 25 38.01 -12.39 11.89
N SER A 26 38.28 -13.69 11.68
CA SER A 26 38.29 -14.25 10.32
C SER A 26 36.86 -14.40 9.79
N LEU A 27 36.68 -14.29 8.46
CA LEU A 27 35.38 -14.50 7.81
C LEU A 27 34.75 -15.85 8.17
N THR A 28 35.57 -16.88 8.33
CA THR A 28 35.12 -18.23 8.71
C THR A 28 34.59 -18.27 10.14
N MET A 29 35.26 -17.61 11.08
CA MET A 29 34.83 -17.55 12.46
C MET A 29 33.55 -16.73 12.60
N LEU A 30 33.47 -15.59 11.90
CA LEU A 30 32.25 -14.78 11.82
C LEU A 30 31.07 -15.59 11.24
N GLY A 31 31.30 -16.32 10.15
CA GLY A 31 30.28 -17.18 9.55
C GLY A 31 29.79 -18.30 10.48
N LYS A 32 30.69 -18.89 11.29
CA LYS A 32 30.32 -19.88 12.31
C LYS A 32 29.54 -19.25 13.46
N GLY A 33 29.96 -18.09 13.94
CA GLY A 33 29.27 -17.34 15.01
C GLY A 33 27.85 -16.94 14.62
N LEU A 34 27.67 -16.42 13.39
CA LEU A 34 26.34 -16.10 12.87
C LEU A 34 25.42 -17.32 12.82
N LYS A 35 25.93 -18.49 12.40
CA LYS A 35 25.16 -19.74 12.40
C LYS A 35 24.80 -20.19 13.82
N TYR A 36 25.71 -20.04 14.79
CA TYR A 36 25.45 -20.35 16.19
C TYR A 36 24.33 -19.47 16.77
N LEU A 37 24.35 -18.18 16.44
CA LEU A 37 23.30 -17.21 16.76
C LEU A 37 22.01 -17.37 15.92
N GLN A 38 21.85 -18.50 15.21
CA GLN A 38 20.69 -18.84 14.39
C GLN A 38 20.46 -17.94 13.16
N PHE A 39 21.41 -17.09 12.76
CA PHE A 39 21.34 -16.40 11.48
C PHE A 39 21.56 -17.39 10.33
N ARG A 40 20.78 -17.22 9.26
CA ARG A 40 20.85 -18.05 8.06
C ARG A 40 21.09 -17.17 6.84
N TRP A 41 22.07 -17.55 6.02
CA TRP A 41 22.20 -16.98 4.68
C TRP A 41 21.01 -17.43 3.84
N GLN A 42 20.19 -16.48 3.42
CA GLN A 42 19.03 -16.75 2.58
C GLN A 42 19.16 -15.92 1.31
N SER A 43 18.81 -16.52 0.18
CA SER A 43 18.61 -15.74 -1.05
C SER A 43 17.57 -14.65 -0.77
N CYS A 44 17.79 -13.43 -1.26
CA CYS A 44 16.86 -12.30 -1.19
C CYS A 44 15.59 -12.56 -2.02
N LYS A 45 14.91 -13.67 -1.75
CA LYS A 45 13.61 -14.08 -2.31
C LYS A 45 12.46 -13.53 -1.48
N HIS A 46 12.75 -12.88 -0.37
CA HIS A 46 11.75 -12.15 0.41
C HIS A 46 11.38 -10.90 -0.36
N SER A 47 10.45 -11.07 -1.29
CA SER A 47 9.64 -9.98 -1.83
C SER A 47 9.23 -9.04 -0.69
N ASN A 48 9.11 -7.74 -0.99
CA ASN A 48 8.46 -6.75 -0.12
C ASN A 48 7.16 -7.27 0.52
N ARG A 49 6.53 -8.32 -0.04
CA ARG A 49 5.47 -9.12 0.58
C ARG A 49 5.68 -9.49 2.04
N LYS A 50 6.89 -9.77 2.54
CA LYS A 50 7.08 -10.04 3.98
C LYS A 50 6.92 -8.79 4.85
N TYR A 51 7.28 -7.62 4.34
CA TYR A 51 6.95 -6.33 4.95
C TYR A 51 5.42 -6.07 4.86
N LEU A 52 4.79 -6.55 3.78
CA LEU A 52 3.33 -6.52 3.60
C LEU A 52 2.57 -7.63 4.35
N MET A 53 3.26 -8.54 5.04
CA MET A 53 2.58 -9.49 5.94
C MET A 53 2.19 -8.76 7.20
N GLU A 54 1.00 -9.05 7.70
CA GLU A 54 0.48 -8.44 8.91
C GLU A 54 1.45 -8.67 10.09
N GLN A 55 2.00 -7.57 10.59
CA GLN A 55 2.86 -7.58 11.76
C GLN A 55 2.01 -7.77 13.01
N PRO A 56 2.52 -8.40 14.09
CA PRO A 56 1.75 -8.60 15.32
C PRO A 56 1.13 -7.31 15.88
N TYR A 57 1.84 -6.18 15.79
CA TYR A 57 1.31 -4.89 16.23
C TYR A 57 0.19 -4.36 15.32
N ILE A 58 0.23 -4.65 14.01
CA ILE A 58 -0.85 -4.31 13.07
C ILE A 58 -2.09 -5.16 13.38
N ALA A 59 -1.89 -6.46 13.63
CA ALA A 59 -2.96 -7.36 14.06
C ALA A 59 -3.61 -6.88 15.36
N GLN A 60 -2.82 -6.43 16.34
CA GLN A 60 -3.32 -5.86 17.59
C GLN A 60 -4.14 -4.60 17.34
N LYS A 61 -3.68 -3.66 16.49
CA LYS A 61 -4.43 -2.46 16.12
C LYS A 61 -5.75 -2.79 15.43
N ARG A 62 -5.75 -3.76 14.51
CA ARG A 62 -6.98 -4.24 13.87
C ARG A 62 -7.95 -4.84 14.89
N LEU A 63 -7.45 -5.64 15.84
CA LEU A 63 -8.28 -6.22 16.89
C LEU A 63 -8.90 -5.14 17.79
N GLN A 64 -8.13 -4.12 18.16
CA GLN A 64 -8.62 -2.98 18.93
C GLN A 64 -9.72 -2.23 18.16
N PHE A 65 -9.49 -1.92 16.89
CA PHE A 65 -10.50 -1.29 16.03
C PHE A 65 -11.79 -2.13 15.94
N LEU A 66 -11.67 -3.44 15.72
CA LEU A 66 -12.84 -4.33 15.62
C LEU A 66 -13.63 -4.44 16.93
N ARG A 67 -12.95 -4.37 18.09
CA ARG A 67 -13.63 -4.32 19.39
C ARG A 67 -14.40 -3.02 19.56
N GLN A 68 -13.78 -1.88 19.28
CA GLN A 68 -14.43 -0.57 19.33
C GLN A 68 -15.62 -0.49 18.36
N TYR A 69 -15.46 -1.05 17.16
CA TYR A 69 -16.53 -1.11 16.17
C TYR A 69 -17.73 -1.93 16.69
N LYS A 70 -17.49 -3.07 17.34
CA LYS A 70 -18.56 -3.87 17.96
C LYS A 70 -19.20 -3.18 19.16
N GLU A 71 -18.41 -2.52 20.01
CA GLU A 71 -18.90 -1.73 21.14
C GLU A 71 -19.81 -0.59 20.65
N ASN A 72 -19.42 0.08 19.58
CA ASN A 72 -20.23 1.11 18.95
C ASN A 72 -21.59 0.59 18.46
N GLN A 73 -21.66 -0.63 17.92
CA GLN A 73 -22.91 -1.23 17.44
C GLN A 73 -23.94 -1.50 18.54
N ILE A 74 -23.51 -1.65 19.79
CA ILE A 74 -24.38 -1.91 20.95
C ILE A 74 -24.55 -0.70 21.87
N SER A 75 -23.89 0.41 21.54
CA SER A 75 -23.92 1.64 22.33
C SER A 75 -25.23 2.39 22.11
N ASP A 76 -25.78 2.97 23.19
CA ASP A 76 -26.93 3.89 23.12
C ASP A 76 -26.61 5.14 22.29
N CYS A 77 -25.33 5.51 22.18
CA CYS A 77 -24.83 6.58 21.32
C CYS A 77 -23.95 6.01 20.21
N SER A 78 -24.54 5.19 19.33
CA SER A 78 -23.83 4.63 18.18
C SER A 78 -23.57 5.69 17.10
N PHE A 79 -22.40 5.65 16.46
CA PHE A 79 -22.13 6.41 15.25
C PHE A 79 -22.13 5.48 14.04
N ARG A 80 -22.63 6.00 12.91
CA ARG A 80 -22.69 5.25 11.67
C ARG A 80 -21.42 5.46 10.84
N PRO A 81 -20.65 4.40 10.53
CA PRO A 81 -19.42 4.53 9.75
C PRO A 81 -19.74 4.86 8.29
N VAL A 82 -18.99 5.81 7.73
CA VAL A 82 -18.90 6.05 6.30
C VAL A 82 -17.51 5.60 5.85
N PHE A 83 -17.48 4.65 4.92
CA PHE A 83 -16.26 4.13 4.33
C PHE A 83 -15.93 4.93 3.07
N LEU A 84 -14.65 5.18 2.85
CA LEU A 84 -14.15 5.83 1.65
C LEU A 84 -12.99 5.02 1.09
N ASP A 85 -12.84 5.05 -0.23
CA ASP A 85 -11.71 4.42 -0.89
C ASP A 85 -11.38 5.13 -2.20
N GLU A 86 -10.12 5.00 -2.60
CA GLU A 86 -9.61 5.48 -3.88
C GLU A 86 -9.31 4.29 -4.78
N THR A 87 -9.84 4.32 -5.99
CA THR A 87 -9.52 3.33 -7.02
C THR A 87 -9.18 4.00 -8.34
N TRP A 88 -8.66 3.22 -9.28
CA TRP A 88 -8.32 3.72 -10.60
C TRP A 88 -8.74 2.74 -11.70
N ILE A 89 -9.12 3.32 -12.84
CA ILE A 89 -9.47 2.57 -14.05
C ILE A 89 -8.64 3.07 -15.23
N TYR A 90 -8.20 2.16 -16.09
CA TYR A 90 -7.55 2.56 -17.35
C TYR A 90 -8.61 3.08 -18.33
N SER A 91 -8.32 4.20 -18.99
CA SER A 91 -9.13 4.76 -20.09
C SER A 91 -9.42 3.77 -21.21
N LYS A 92 -8.48 2.86 -21.49
CA LYS A 92 -8.61 1.81 -22.51
C LYS A 92 -9.16 0.49 -21.96
N GLY A 93 -9.50 0.44 -20.68
CA GLY A 93 -9.90 -0.78 -19.98
C GLY A 93 -8.77 -1.81 -19.88
N GLY A 94 -9.07 -2.92 -19.19
CA GLY A 94 -8.18 -4.07 -19.08
C GLY A 94 -8.78 -5.30 -19.76
N PHE A 95 -8.45 -5.54 -21.02
CA PHE A 95 -8.85 -6.78 -21.69
C PHE A 95 -7.94 -7.93 -21.24
N ARG A 96 -8.50 -8.87 -20.47
CA ARG A 96 -7.79 -10.09 -20.03
C ARG A 96 -7.78 -11.19 -21.09
N LYS A 97 -8.77 -11.19 -21.98
CA LYS A 97 -8.94 -12.16 -23.07
C LYS A 97 -9.21 -11.42 -24.37
N SER A 98 -8.63 -11.90 -25.45
CA SER A 98 -8.89 -11.45 -26.81
C SER A 98 -8.84 -12.64 -27.76
N TRP A 99 -9.66 -12.64 -28.81
CA TRP A 99 -9.57 -13.62 -29.88
C TRP A 99 -8.30 -13.36 -30.70
N GLN A 100 -7.50 -14.39 -30.93
CA GLN A 100 -6.22 -14.32 -31.64
C GLN A 100 -6.17 -15.46 -32.66
N ASP A 101 -5.62 -15.20 -33.84
CA ASP A 101 -5.51 -16.17 -34.93
C ASP A 101 -4.11 -16.82 -35.02
N GLY A 102 -3.22 -16.51 -34.08
CA GLY A 102 -1.84 -17.01 -34.05
C GLY A 102 -0.85 -16.21 -34.90
N SER A 103 -1.30 -15.20 -35.65
CA SER A 103 -0.42 -14.28 -36.37
C SER A 103 0.19 -13.22 -35.44
N LEU A 104 1.39 -12.72 -35.79
CA LEU A 104 2.01 -11.58 -35.09
C LEU A 104 1.15 -10.30 -35.14
N GLN A 105 0.16 -10.23 -36.03
CA GLN A 105 -0.75 -9.08 -36.12
C GLN A 105 -1.87 -9.13 -35.08
N THR A 106 -2.28 -10.32 -34.63
CA THR A 106 -3.31 -10.49 -33.59
C THR A 106 -2.74 -10.62 -32.18
N VAL A 107 -1.42 -10.73 -32.05
CA VAL A 107 -0.73 -10.60 -30.76
C VAL A 107 -1.09 -9.25 -30.14
N ARG A 108 -1.52 -9.29 -28.88
CA ARG A 108 -1.82 -8.08 -28.11
C ARG A 108 -0.62 -7.15 -28.15
N LYS A 109 -0.77 -6.03 -28.85
CA LYS A 109 0.15 -4.91 -28.70
C LYS A 109 -0.03 -4.40 -27.28
N THR A 110 1.04 -4.38 -26.49
CA THR A 110 1.08 -3.67 -25.22
C THR A 110 0.83 -2.20 -25.54
N SER A 111 -0.44 -1.81 -25.56
CA SER A 111 -0.80 -0.40 -25.59
C SER A 111 -0.16 0.17 -24.33
N GLY A 112 0.85 1.02 -24.50
CA GLY A 112 1.52 1.71 -23.39
C GLY A 112 0.47 2.22 -22.40
N GLU A 113 0.81 2.16 -21.10
CA GLU A 113 -0.12 2.42 -20.00
C GLU A 113 -1.01 3.61 -20.34
N GLY A 114 -2.27 3.32 -20.67
CA GLY A 114 -3.22 4.35 -21.06
C GLY A 114 -3.45 5.29 -19.88
N VAL A 115 -4.04 6.45 -20.15
CA VAL A 115 -4.36 7.37 -19.06
C VAL A 115 -5.27 6.69 -18.03
N ARG A 116 -5.00 6.86 -16.74
CA ARG A 116 -5.85 6.36 -15.65
C ARG A 116 -6.88 7.42 -15.28
N TYR A 117 -8.08 6.99 -14.92
CA TYR A 117 -9.04 7.81 -14.20
C TYR A 117 -9.03 7.36 -12.76
N ILE A 118 -8.89 8.31 -11.85
CA ILE A 118 -8.94 8.10 -10.42
C ILE A 118 -10.36 8.39 -9.99
N VAL A 119 -10.90 7.49 -9.18
CA VAL A 119 -12.25 7.53 -8.64
C VAL A 119 -12.11 7.50 -7.13
N LEU A 120 -12.54 8.57 -6.48
CA LEU A 120 -12.68 8.68 -5.04
C LEU A 120 -14.16 8.78 -4.70
N HIS A 121 -14.62 7.95 -3.77
CA HIS A 121 -16.00 7.97 -3.32
C HIS A 121 -16.10 7.53 -1.86
N ALA A 122 -17.19 7.94 -1.21
CA ALA A 122 -17.59 7.44 0.09
C ALA A 122 -19.00 6.80 0.08
N GLY A 123 -19.24 5.87 1.00
CA GLY A 123 -20.52 5.19 1.15
C GLY A 123 -20.70 4.61 2.55
N SER A 124 -21.95 4.31 2.89
CA SER A 124 -22.34 3.66 4.15
C SER A 124 -23.23 2.46 3.85
N GLU A 125 -23.90 1.89 4.85
CA GLU A 125 -24.75 0.70 4.65
C GLU A 125 -25.98 0.96 3.75
N ASP A 126 -26.39 2.22 3.57
CA ASP A 126 -27.50 2.65 2.69
C ASP A 126 -27.02 2.87 1.23
N GLY A 127 -25.72 2.72 0.98
CA GLY A 127 -25.12 2.94 -0.33
C GLY A 127 -24.21 4.16 -0.38
N PHE A 128 -23.98 4.65 -1.60
CA PHE A 128 -23.07 5.75 -1.88
C PHE A 128 -23.65 7.10 -1.46
N VAL A 129 -22.80 7.96 -0.90
CA VAL A 129 -23.19 9.34 -0.56
C VAL A 129 -23.41 10.13 -1.84
N GLU A 130 -24.62 10.63 -2.04
CA GLU A 130 -24.96 11.40 -3.25
C GLU A 130 -24.04 12.63 -3.37
N ASN A 131 -23.64 12.98 -4.60
CA ASN A 131 -22.72 14.09 -4.89
C ASN A 131 -21.33 14.03 -4.23
N ALA A 132 -20.93 12.90 -3.64
CA ALA A 132 -19.58 12.70 -3.09
C ALA A 132 -18.59 12.02 -4.06
N SER A 133 -18.98 11.77 -5.32
CA SER A 133 -18.12 11.14 -6.32
C SER A 133 -17.13 12.15 -6.91
N LEU A 134 -15.84 11.86 -6.80
CA LEU A 134 -14.78 12.62 -7.44
C LEU A 134 -14.05 11.75 -8.45
N VAL A 135 -14.16 12.12 -9.74
CA VAL A 135 -13.47 11.43 -10.84
C VAL A 135 -12.58 12.40 -11.60
N PHE A 136 -11.29 12.08 -11.72
CA PHE A 136 -10.35 12.91 -12.47
C PHE A 136 -9.28 12.07 -13.20
N LYS A 137 -8.66 12.69 -14.20
CA LYS A 137 -7.70 12.04 -15.10
C LYS A 137 -6.27 12.16 -14.54
N SER A 138 -5.54 11.06 -14.46
CA SER A 138 -4.13 11.04 -14.04
C SER A 138 -3.22 11.71 -15.09
N GLY A 139 -2.22 12.50 -14.68
CA GLY A 139 -1.13 12.93 -15.56
C GLY A 139 -1.41 14.14 -16.45
N THR A 140 -2.14 15.15 -15.97
CA THR A 140 -2.16 16.48 -16.63
C THR A 140 -0.80 17.21 -16.52
N LYS A 141 0.07 16.81 -15.59
CA LYS A 141 1.53 17.08 -15.55
C LYS A 141 2.19 15.86 -14.89
N SER A 142 3.24 15.32 -15.51
CA SER A 142 4.04 14.13 -15.13
C SER A 142 3.31 12.78 -15.01
N GLY A 143 3.95 11.73 -15.54
CA GLY A 143 3.46 10.35 -15.58
C GLY A 143 3.57 9.58 -14.25
N ASP A 144 3.55 10.26 -13.11
CA ASP A 144 3.47 9.62 -11.79
C ASP A 144 2.03 9.67 -11.29
N TYR A 145 1.51 8.50 -10.90
CA TYR A 145 0.17 8.38 -10.34
C TYR A 145 0.10 8.96 -8.93
N HIS A 146 1.20 8.95 -8.17
CA HIS A 146 1.24 9.53 -6.83
C HIS A 146 1.15 11.05 -6.81
N ASP A 147 1.34 11.72 -7.95
CA ASP A 147 1.21 13.18 -8.07
C ASP A 147 -0.24 13.67 -8.14
N SER A 148 -1.19 12.75 -8.33
CA SER A 148 -2.53 13.09 -8.80
C SER A 148 -3.54 13.31 -7.66
N MET A 149 -3.50 12.48 -6.59
CA MET A 149 -4.26 12.70 -5.36
C MET A 149 -3.39 13.38 -4.29
N LYS A 150 -3.41 14.72 -4.28
CA LYS A 150 -2.72 15.54 -3.27
C LYS A 150 -3.59 15.72 -2.03
N SER A 151 -2.97 15.90 -0.85
CA SER A 151 -3.74 16.15 0.39
C SER A 151 -4.69 17.34 0.23
N ALA A 152 -4.28 18.41 -0.47
CA ALA A 152 -5.14 19.55 -0.76
C ALA A 152 -6.40 19.19 -1.59
N ASN A 153 -6.27 18.29 -2.57
CA ASN A 153 -7.42 17.84 -3.36
C ASN A 153 -8.35 16.97 -2.51
N PHE A 154 -7.79 16.12 -1.64
CA PHE A 154 -8.55 15.29 -0.71
C PHE A 154 -9.30 16.15 0.30
N GLU A 155 -8.62 17.12 0.91
CA GLU A 155 -9.23 18.04 1.88
C GLU A 155 -10.32 18.89 1.25
N LYS A 156 -10.12 19.36 0.02
CA LYS A 156 -11.13 20.09 -0.74
C LYS A 156 -12.37 19.22 -0.97
N TRP A 157 -12.18 18.02 -1.50
CA TRP A 157 -13.27 17.05 -1.67
C TRP A 157 -13.98 16.73 -0.35
N PHE A 158 -13.22 16.50 0.70
CA PHE A 158 -13.74 16.14 2.02
C PHE A 158 -14.65 17.25 2.59
N LYS A 159 -14.22 18.52 2.48
CA LYS A 159 -14.95 19.68 3.00
C LYS A 159 -16.09 20.15 2.11
N GLU A 160 -15.90 20.12 0.79
CA GLU A 160 -16.85 20.71 -0.16
C GLU A 160 -17.84 19.69 -0.74
N GLN A 161 -17.50 18.40 -0.75
CA GLN A 161 -18.36 17.35 -1.31
C GLN A 161 -18.77 16.33 -0.26
N LEU A 162 -17.85 15.75 0.51
CA LEU A 162 -18.24 14.69 1.44
C LEU A 162 -19.07 15.23 2.61
N ILE A 163 -18.50 16.11 3.44
CA ILE A 163 -19.17 16.62 4.65
C ILE A 163 -20.57 17.20 4.35
N PRO A 164 -20.76 18.07 3.34
CA PRO A 164 -22.07 18.69 3.11
C PRO A 164 -23.14 17.71 2.63
N ASN A 165 -22.74 16.57 2.05
CA ASN A 165 -23.67 15.54 1.56
C ASN A 165 -23.82 14.37 2.54
N LEU A 166 -23.08 14.36 3.65
CA LEU A 166 -23.39 13.46 4.76
C LEU A 166 -24.64 14.01 5.45
N CYS A 167 -25.71 13.22 5.46
CA CYS A 167 -26.92 13.61 6.18
C CYS A 167 -26.58 13.95 7.63
N ASP A 168 -27.11 15.07 8.12
CA ASP A 168 -27.15 15.36 9.55
C ASP A 168 -28.01 14.27 10.21
N ASN A 169 -27.37 13.27 10.80
CA ASN A 169 -28.04 12.35 11.73
C ASN A 169 -28.34 13.03 13.08
N SER A 170 -28.62 14.34 13.08
CA SER A 170 -29.29 15.01 14.19
C SER A 170 -30.80 14.85 14.02
N GLN A 171 -31.29 13.64 14.22
CA GLN A 171 -32.68 13.37 14.61
C GLN A 171 -32.69 12.64 15.95
#